data_AF-A0A376P262-F1
#
_entry.id   AF-A0A376P262-F1
#
_cell.length_a   1.000
_cell.length_b   1.000
_cell.length_c   1.000
_cell.angle_alpha   90.00
_cell.angle_beta   90.00
_cell.angle_gamma   90.00
#
_symmetry.space_group_name_H-M   'P 1'
#
loop_
_entity.id
_entity.type
_entity.pdbx_description
1 polymer ?
#
loop_
_entity_poly.entity_id
_entity_poly.type
_entity_poly.pdbx_seq_one_letter_code
_entity_poly.pdbx_strand_id
1 'polypeptide(L)' 'MTDNNTALKKAGLKVTLPRLKILEVLQEPDNHHVSAEDLYKRLIDMGEEIVWLRYIAY' A
#
# COMPACT_ATOMS: atom_id res chain seq x y z
N MET A 1 -13.20 7.90 -9.63
CA MET A 1 -12.19 7.72 -8.57
C MET A 1 -12.86 6.97 -7.42
N THR A 2 -12.41 5.75 -7.14
CA THR A 2 -12.94 4.96 -6.03
C THR A 2 -12.37 5.52 -4.75
N ASP A 3 -13.22 5.92 -3.82
CA ASP A 3 -12.77 6.37 -2.51
C ASP A 3 -12.11 5.20 -1.75
N ASN A 4 -10.80 5.29 -1.51
CA ASN A 4 -10.02 4.22 -0.86
C ASN A 4 -10.54 3.89 0.55
N ASN A 5 -11.11 4.88 1.25
CA ASN A 5 -11.76 4.65 2.55
C ASN A 5 -12.98 3.74 2.39
N THR A 6 -13.81 3.99 1.38
CA THR A 6 -15.00 3.19 1.06
C THR A 6 -14.60 1.78 0.63
N ALA A 7 -13.54 1.63 -0.17
CA ALA A 7 -13.04 0.31 -0.58
C ALA A 7 -12.56 -0.50 0.62
N LEU A 8 -11.78 0.10 1.53
CA LEU A 8 -11.32 -0.56 2.76
C LEU A 8 -12.48 -0.95 3.68
N LYS A 9 -13.45 -0.05 3.88
CA LYS A 9 -14.66 -0.34 4.68
C LYS A 9 -15.48 -1.48 4.09
N LYS A 10 -15.69 -1.48 2.77
CA LYS A 10 -16.42 -2.54 2.06
C LYS A 10 -15.70 -3.89 2.16
N ALA A 11 -14.37 -3.89 2.19
CA ALA A 11 -13.54 -5.08 2.38
C ALA A 11 -13.43 -5.54 3.85
N GLY A 12 -14.07 -4.85 4.81
CA GLY A 12 -13.97 -5.18 6.24
C GLY A 12 -12.62 -4.81 6.87
N LEU A 13 -11.80 -4.01 6.18
CA LEU A 13 -10.49 -3.58 6.66
C LEU A 13 -10.63 -2.25 7.40
N LYS A 14 -10.07 -2.17 8.61
CA LYS A 14 -9.94 -0.89 9.32
C LYS A 14 -9.18 0.10 8.45
N VAL A 15 -9.73 1.30 8.26
CA VAL A 15 -9.04 2.38 7.55
C VAL A 15 -7.85 2.82 8.39
N THR A 16 -6.65 2.71 7.84
CA THR A 16 -5.39 3.15 8.45
C THR A 16 -4.53 3.83 7.40
N LEU A 17 -3.68 4.77 7.81
CA LEU A 17 -2.76 5.46 6.89
C LEU A 17 -1.88 4.49 6.07
N PRO A 18 -1.25 3.45 6.66
CA PRO A 18 -0.47 2.49 5.88
C PRO A 18 -1.26 1.80 4.77
N ARG A 19 -2.53 1.43 5.03
CA ARG A 19 -3.38 0.78 4.01
C ARG A 19 -3.75 1.72 2.87
N LEU A 20 -3.97 2.99 3.17
CA LEU A 20 -4.26 4.00 2.15
C LEU A 20 -3.04 4.24 1.26
N LYS A 21 -1.85 4.37 1.86
CA LYS A 21 -0.59 4.55 1.13
C LYS A 21 -0.27 3.38 0.21
N ILE A 22 -0.43 2.16 0.70
CA ILE A 22 -0.25 0.95 -0.12
C ILE A 22 -1.25 0.93 -1.28
N LEU A 23 -2.51 1.27 -1.04
CA LEU A 23 -3.53 1.32 -2.10
C LEU A 23 -3.24 2.41 -3.14
N GLU A 24 -2.73 3.57 -2.73
CA GLU A 24 -2.30 4.64 -3.63
C GLU A 24 -1.19 4.14 -4.58
N VAL A 25 -0.15 3.50 -4.03
CA VAL A 25 0.95 2.95 -4.84
C VAL A 25 0.47 1.86 -5.79
N LEU A 26 -0.40 0.95 -5.34
CA LEU A 26 -0.94 -0.15 -6.16
C LEU A 26 -1.92 0.31 -7.25
N GLN A 27 -2.46 1.53 -7.16
CA GLN A 27 -3.33 2.11 -8.18
C GLN A 27 -2.56 2.76 -9.32
N GLU A 28 -1.25 2.95 -9.18
CA GLU A 28 -0.39 3.42 -10.26
C GLU A 28 -0.30 2.35 -11.37
N PRO A 29 -0.42 2.72 -12.65
CA PRO A 29 -0.39 1.76 -13.76
C PRO A 29 0.84 0.85 -13.76
N ASP A 30 2.00 1.41 -13.40
CA ASP A 30 3.28 0.71 -13.38
C ASP A 30 3.45 -0.25 -12.19
N ASN A 31 2.53 -0.20 -11.22
CA ASN A 31 2.57 -1.00 -9.98
C ASN A 31 1.44 -2.02 -9.88
N HIS A 32 0.69 -2.25 -10.95
CA HIS A 32 -0.39 -3.24 -10.97
C HIS A 32 0.13 -4.65 -10.62
N HIS A 33 1.37 -4.95 -11.00
CA HIS A 33 2.09 -6.18 -10.64
C HIS A 33 3.41 -5.81 -9.98
N VAL A 34 3.44 -5.84 -8.66
CA VAL A 34 4.62 -5.48 -7.86
C VAL A 34 4.83 -6.53 -6.77
N SER A 35 6.09 -6.90 -6.53
CA SER A 35 6.42 -7.78 -5.42
C SER A 35 6.28 -7.04 -4.08
N ALA A 36 6.15 -7.77 -2.97
CA ALA A 36 6.15 -7.15 -1.64
C ALA A 36 7.46 -6.41 -1.34
N GLU A 37 8.59 -6.94 -1.83
CA GLU A 37 9.92 -6.33 -1.71
C GLU A 37 10.00 -5.01 -2.49
N ASP A 38 9.55 -5.00 -3.74
CA ASP A 38 9.60 -3.80 -4.59
C ASP A 38 8.61 -2.73 -4.12
N LEU A 39 7.44 -3.14 -3.62
CA LEU A 39 6.49 -2.23 -2.97
C LEU A 39 7.11 -1.57 -1.74
N TYR A 40 7.82 -2.34 -0.91
CA TYR A 40 8.50 -1.82 0.27
C TYR A 40 9.61 -0.83 -0.08
N LYS A 41 10.45 -1.13 -1.10
CA LYS A 41 11.48 -0.21 -1.60
C LYS A 41 10.90 1.12 -2.07
N ARG A 42 9.82 1.07 -2.88
CA ARG A 42 9.14 2.29 -3.36
C ARG A 42 8.59 3.14 -2.22
N LEU A 43 8.00 2.51 -1.21
CA LEU A 43 7.51 3.24 -0.04
C LEU A 43 8.64 3.93 0.73
N ILE A 44 9.80 3.28 0.86
CA ILE A 44 11.01 3.94 1.41
C ILE A 44 11.43 5.13 0.55
N ASP A 45 11.44 4.98 -0.78
CA ASP A 45 11.82 6.05 -1.71
C ASP A 45 10.86 7.26 -1.62
N MET A 46 9.59 7.02 -1.27
CA MET A 46 8.58 8.04 -0.99
C MET A 46 8.68 8.65 0.43
N GLY A 47 9.59 8.15 1.28
CA GLY A 47 9.72 8.56 2.68
C GLY A 47 8.65 7.97 3.62
N GLU A 48 7.92 6.94 3.18
CA GLU A 48 6.89 6.26 3.95
C GLU A 48 7.46 5.02 4.66
N GLU A 49 7.57 5.07 5.99
CA GLU A 49 8.08 3.95 6.78
C GLU A 49 6.94 3.02 7.26
N ILE A 50 6.64 1.98 6.46
CA ILE A 50 5.66 0.95 6.84
C ILE A 50 6.38 -0.26 7.44
N VAL A 51 6.58 -0.23 8.76
CA VAL A 51 7.34 -1.23 9.52
C VAL A 51 6.88 -2.67 9.25
N TRP A 52 5.57 -2.92 9.13
CA TRP A 52 5.03 -4.27 8.90
C TRP A 52 5.39 -4.86 7.53
N LEU A 53 5.52 -4.02 6.50
CA LEU A 53 5.90 -4.51 5.16
C LEU A 53 7.32 -5.06 5.15
N ARG A 54 8.19 -4.52 6.00
CA ARG A 54 9.55 -5.02 6.18
C ARG A 54 9.57 -6.50 6.60
N TYR A 55 8.63 -6.95 7.43
CA TYR A 55 8.61 -8.34 7.91
C TYR A 55 8.06 -9.35 6.90
N ILE A 56 7.38 -8.90 5.85
CA ILE A 56 6.85 -9.79 4.81
C ILE A 56 7.66 -9.72 3.51
N ALA A 57 8.44 -8.65 3.34
CA ALA A 57 9.36 -8.47 2.22
C ALA A 57 10.71 -9.20 2.42
N TYR A 58 11.05 -9.55 3.66
CA TYR A 58 12.30 -10.20 4.06
C TYR A 58 12.04 -11.45 4.90
#